data_AF-A0A0A6ULJ0-F1
#
_entry.id   AF-A0A0A6ULJ0-F1
#
_cell.length_a   1.000
_cell.length_b   1.000
_cell.length_c   1.000
_cell.angle_alpha   90.00
_cell.angle_beta   90.00
_cell.angle_gamma   90.00
#
_symmetry.space_group_name_H-M   'P 1'
#
loop_
_entity.id
_entity.type
_entity.pdbx_description
1 polymer ?
#
loop_
_entity_poly.entity_id
_entity_poly.type
_entity_poly.pdbx_seq_one_letter_code
_entity_poly.pdbx_strand_id
1 'polypeptide(L)'
;MTDPHRQIVFAGGSPWAAFSQNEMYKLAGESSTGPLHIRVLFAAMGKMNAFGHAELRVGELARILGTVTDTGEVMACRRDSVSAAIKEAKSRGLIAPESKARCLVLRHHIFQKSTKDRWRCSVHDLD
;
A
#
# COMPACT_ATOMS: atom_id res chain seq x y z
N MET A 1 -19.48 -24.14 -10.98
CA MET A 1 -19.32 -22.71 -11.33
C MET A 1 -17.85 -22.39 -11.29
N THR A 2 -17.32 -21.68 -12.29
CA THR A 2 -15.93 -21.18 -12.29
C THR A 2 -15.84 -19.88 -11.50
N ASP A 3 -14.79 -19.73 -10.70
CA ASP A 3 -14.46 -18.50 -9.99
C ASP A 3 -14.17 -17.36 -10.99
N PRO A 4 -14.81 -16.17 -10.85
CA PRO A 4 -14.59 -15.03 -11.74
C PRO A 4 -13.33 -14.20 -11.42
N HIS A 5 -12.44 -14.63 -10.52
CA HIS A 5 -11.15 -13.98 -10.24
C HIS A 5 -10.22 -13.96 -11.48
N ARG A 6 -10.38 -12.88 -12.27
CA ARG A 6 -9.78 -12.65 -13.58
C ARG A 6 -8.27 -12.39 -13.48
N GLN A 7 -7.53 -12.89 -14.48
CA GLN A 7 -6.14 -13.32 -14.33
C GLN A 7 -5.08 -12.21 -14.50
N ILE A 8 -3.93 -12.39 -13.81
CA ILE A 8 -2.69 -11.61 -13.96
C ILE A 8 -1.60 -12.58 -14.43
N VAL A 9 -1.03 -12.38 -15.62
CA VAL A 9 -0.21 -13.38 -16.33
C VAL A 9 0.90 -12.74 -17.18
N PHE A 10 2.17 -12.92 -16.82
CA PHE A 10 3.34 -12.27 -17.45
C PHE A 10 3.94 -13.11 -18.60
N ALA A 11 4.63 -12.45 -19.54
CA ALA A 11 5.62 -13.01 -20.49
C ALA A 11 5.30 -14.37 -21.15
N GLY A 12 4.25 -14.41 -21.98
CA GLY A 12 3.92 -15.61 -22.77
C GLY A 12 2.68 -15.52 -23.69
N GLY A 13 2.21 -14.31 -24.01
CA GLY A 13 0.91 -14.12 -24.68
C GLY A 13 -0.25 -14.19 -23.68
N SER A 14 -0.28 -13.22 -22.76
CA SER A 14 -0.93 -13.39 -21.46
C SER A 14 -1.16 -12.03 -20.79
N PRO A 15 -2.29 -11.80 -20.09
CA PRO A 15 -2.69 -10.45 -19.66
C PRO A 15 -1.95 -9.93 -18.42
N TRP A 16 -1.20 -8.83 -18.58
CA TRP A 16 -0.64 -8.02 -17.50
C TRP A 16 -1.05 -6.54 -17.66
N ALA A 17 -1.29 -5.87 -16.53
CA ALA A 17 -1.41 -4.42 -16.41
C ALA A 17 -0.52 -3.95 -15.24
N ALA A 18 0.01 -2.73 -15.29
CA ALA A 18 0.96 -2.22 -14.30
C ALA A 18 0.66 -0.76 -13.93
N PHE A 19 1.07 -0.37 -12.72
CA PHE A 19 0.97 1.00 -12.22
C PHE A 19 2.34 1.54 -11.79
N SER A 20 2.53 2.86 -11.87
CA SER A 20 3.71 3.51 -11.32
C SER A 20 3.62 3.58 -9.80
N GLN A 21 4.57 2.96 -9.09
CA GLN A 21 4.64 3.04 -7.63
C GLN A 21 4.78 4.50 -7.16
N ASN A 22 5.50 5.34 -7.90
CA ASN A 22 5.62 6.78 -7.59
C ASN A 22 4.28 7.52 -7.67
N GLU A 23 3.43 7.21 -8.66
CA GLU A 23 2.10 7.83 -8.75
C GLU A 23 1.15 7.33 -7.67
N MET A 24 1.20 6.05 -7.31
CA MET A 24 0.43 5.54 -6.16
C MET A 24 0.89 6.22 -4.85
N TYR A 25 2.20 6.43 -4.67
CA TYR A 25 2.73 7.13 -3.51
C TYR A 25 2.28 8.60 -3.45
N LYS A 26 2.19 9.30 -4.59
CA LYS A 26 1.60 10.65 -4.67
C LYS A 26 0.11 10.64 -4.32
N LEU A 27 -0.68 9.71 -4.88
CA LEU A 27 -2.11 9.57 -4.57
C LEU A 27 -2.37 9.30 -3.08
N ALA A 28 -1.47 8.59 -2.41
CA ALA A 28 -1.52 8.42 -0.95
C ALA A 28 -1.30 9.74 -0.19
N GLY A 29 -0.51 10.67 -0.74
CA GLY A 29 -0.30 12.04 -0.24
C GLY A 29 -1.49 12.97 -0.46
N GLU A 30 -2.23 12.78 -1.55
CA GLU A 30 -3.29 13.68 -1.96
C GLU A 30 -4.62 13.44 -1.21
N SER A 31 -5.24 14.53 -0.74
CA SER A 31 -6.48 14.53 0.03
C SER A 31 -7.72 14.20 -0.81
N SER A 32 -7.78 14.71 -2.03
CA SER A 32 -8.87 14.52 -3.00
C SER A 32 -8.94 13.11 -3.59
N THR A 33 -7.89 12.30 -3.42
CA THR A 33 -7.90 10.84 -3.68
C THR A 33 -9.00 10.10 -2.91
N GLY A 34 -9.46 10.66 -1.79
CA GLY A 34 -10.58 10.12 -1.00
C GLY A 34 -10.17 9.68 0.41
N PRO A 35 -10.95 8.79 1.06
CA PRO A 35 -10.83 8.51 2.48
C PRO A 35 -9.50 7.82 2.82
N LEU A 36 -9.02 8.03 4.05
CA LEU A 36 -7.70 7.58 4.50
C LEU A 36 -7.43 6.08 4.28
N HIS A 37 -8.43 5.20 4.31
CA HIS A 37 -8.25 3.77 4.05
C HIS A 37 -7.93 3.45 2.57
N ILE A 38 -8.40 4.27 1.63
CA ILE A 38 -8.00 4.19 0.20
C ILE A 38 -6.59 4.75 0.03
N ARG A 39 -6.27 5.87 0.70
CA ARG A 39 -4.91 6.43 0.71
C ARG A 39 -3.88 5.47 1.36
N VAL A 40 -4.30 4.63 2.32
CA VAL A 40 -3.49 3.52 2.88
C VAL A 40 -3.20 2.43 1.83
N LEU A 41 -4.17 2.04 1.00
CA LEU A 41 -3.93 1.12 -0.12
C LEU A 41 -2.89 1.71 -1.09
N PHE A 42 -3.06 2.97 -1.48
CA PHE A 42 -2.11 3.67 -2.34
C PHE A 42 -0.70 3.79 -1.72
N ALA A 43 -0.60 4.01 -0.40
CA ALA A 43 0.68 3.99 0.31
C ALA A 43 1.36 2.61 0.27
N ALA A 44 0.58 1.53 0.35
CA ALA A 44 1.10 0.17 0.21
C ALA A 44 1.57 -0.11 -1.22
N MET A 45 0.73 0.16 -2.23
CA MET A 45 1.06 -0.01 -3.65
C MET A 45 2.31 0.80 -4.04
N GLY A 46 2.42 2.03 -3.53
CA GLY A 46 3.53 2.92 -3.81
C GLY A 46 4.87 2.56 -3.15
N LYS A 47 4.88 1.61 -2.21
CA LYS A 47 6.10 1.22 -1.48
C LYS A 47 6.38 -0.29 -1.40
N MET A 48 5.51 -1.15 -1.95
CA MET A 48 5.69 -2.60 -1.87
C MET A 48 6.96 -3.10 -2.58
N ASN A 49 7.69 -3.98 -1.91
CA ASN A 49 8.74 -4.83 -2.49
C ASN A 49 8.11 -5.97 -3.34
N ALA A 50 8.94 -6.91 -3.84
CA ALA A 50 8.43 -8.05 -4.63
C ALA A 50 7.49 -9.00 -3.85
N PHE A 51 7.54 -8.97 -2.52
CA PHE A 51 6.74 -9.80 -1.60
C PHE A 51 5.48 -9.10 -1.09
N GLY A 52 5.20 -7.86 -1.55
CA GLY A 52 4.00 -7.11 -1.16
C GLY A 52 4.16 -6.31 0.14
N HIS A 53 5.34 -6.34 0.76
CA HIS A 53 5.63 -5.60 1.98
C HIS A 53 6.07 -4.17 1.65
N ALA A 54 5.31 -3.19 2.13
CA ALA A 54 5.58 -1.76 2.00
C ALA A 54 6.16 -1.22 3.31
N GLU A 55 7.49 -1.22 3.44
CA GLU A 55 8.20 -0.88 4.68
C GLU A 55 8.28 0.64 4.92
N LEU A 56 7.92 1.05 6.14
CA LEU A 56 7.66 2.43 6.53
C LEU A 56 8.38 2.75 7.85
N ARG A 57 9.13 3.85 7.86
CA ARG A 57 9.79 4.40 9.05
C ARG A 57 8.75 4.87 10.06
N VAL A 58 9.16 5.01 11.33
CA VAL A 58 8.30 5.55 12.39
C VAL A 58 7.76 6.92 11.98
N GLY A 59 6.44 7.10 12.05
CA GLY A 59 5.76 8.34 11.63
C GLY A 59 5.78 8.64 10.12
N GLU A 60 6.24 7.72 9.26
CA GLU A 60 6.22 7.93 7.80
C GLU A 60 4.80 7.87 7.25
N LEU A 61 4.02 6.84 7.60
CA LEU A 61 2.61 6.73 7.17
C LEU A 61 1.75 7.91 7.66
N ALA A 62 2.06 8.48 8.82
CA ALA A 62 1.39 9.69 9.32
C ALA A 62 1.66 10.91 8.43
N ARG A 63 2.89 11.06 7.91
CA ARG A 63 3.24 12.14 6.98
C ARG A 63 2.65 11.90 5.58
N ILE A 64 2.63 10.66 5.10
CA ILE A 64 1.98 10.29 3.82
C ILE A 64 0.48 10.59 3.89
N LEU A 65 -0.21 10.16 4.94
CA LEU A 65 -1.66 10.36 5.12
C LEU A 65 -2.03 11.79 5.60
N GLY A 66 -1.06 12.70 5.65
CA GLY A 66 -1.25 14.08 6.06
C GLY A 66 -1.99 14.93 5.04
N THR A 67 -1.95 16.23 5.27
CA THR A 67 -2.44 17.27 4.35
C THR A 67 -1.40 18.37 4.24
N VAL A 68 -1.19 18.90 3.04
CA VAL A 68 -0.48 20.16 2.85
C VAL A 68 -1.42 21.30 3.26
N THR A 69 -0.93 22.26 4.03
CA THR A 69 -1.67 23.47 4.40
C THR A 69 -1.62 24.53 3.29
N ASP A 70 -2.45 25.57 3.41
CA ASP A 70 -2.38 26.76 2.54
C ASP A 70 -1.01 27.48 2.63
N THR A 71 -0.24 27.23 3.69
CA THR A 71 1.15 27.71 3.89
C THR A 71 2.22 26.79 3.28
N GLY A 72 1.84 25.65 2.69
CA GLY A 72 2.77 24.67 2.12
C GLY A 72 3.39 23.68 3.13
N GLU A 73 2.99 23.73 4.40
CA GLU A 73 3.48 22.83 5.44
C GLU A 73 2.76 21.47 5.43
N VAL A 74 3.48 20.38 5.70
CA VAL A 74 2.88 19.04 5.76
C VAL A 74 2.39 18.76 7.19
N MET A 75 1.10 19.00 7.43
CA MET A 75 0.45 18.55 8.66
C MET A 75 0.26 17.03 8.64
N ALA A 76 1.05 16.33 9.46
CA ALA A 76 0.96 14.87 9.58
C ALA A 76 -0.38 14.43 10.19
N CYS A 77 -0.92 13.33 9.66
CA CYS A 77 -2.14 12.69 10.13
C CYS A 77 -2.02 12.25 11.61
N ARG A 78 -3.06 12.48 12.41
CA ARG A 78 -3.07 12.09 13.83
C ARG A 78 -2.91 10.58 13.98
N ARG A 79 -2.19 10.13 15.02
CA ARG A 79 -1.90 8.71 15.29
C ARG A 79 -3.16 7.83 15.25
N ASP A 80 -4.24 8.32 15.84
CA ASP A 80 -5.49 7.56 15.96
C ASP A 80 -6.24 7.49 14.62
N SER A 81 -6.16 8.55 13.80
CA SER A 81 -6.65 8.57 12.42
C SER A 81 -5.89 7.59 11.53
N VAL A 82 -4.56 7.47 11.70
CA VAL A 82 -3.75 6.44 11.02
C VAL A 82 -4.14 5.04 11.48
N SER A 83 -4.34 4.84 12.79
CA SER A 83 -4.76 3.56 13.36
C SER A 83 -6.14 3.12 12.82
N ALA A 84 -7.11 4.05 12.79
CA ALA A 84 -8.43 3.83 12.21
C ALA A 84 -8.37 3.55 10.71
N ALA A 85 -7.54 4.29 9.95
CA ALA A 85 -7.36 4.06 8.52
C ALA A 85 -6.77 2.67 8.20
N ILE A 86 -5.81 2.18 9.00
CA ILE A 86 -5.27 0.82 8.89
C ILE A 86 -6.35 -0.22 9.24
N LYS A 87 -7.09 -0.02 10.34
CA LYS A 87 -8.19 -0.91 10.74
C LYS A 87 -9.24 -1.04 9.64
N GLU A 88 -9.59 0.07 9.00
CA GLU A 88 -10.61 0.13 7.95
C GLU A 88 -10.09 -0.36 6.57
N ALA A 89 -8.80 -0.21 6.28
CA ALA A 89 -8.20 -0.84 5.11
C ALA A 89 -8.16 -2.37 5.26
N LYS A 90 -7.98 -2.89 6.48
CA LYS A 90 -8.08 -4.33 6.79
C LYS A 90 -9.51 -4.86 6.73
N SER A 91 -10.48 -4.17 7.31
CA SER A 91 -11.90 -4.61 7.29
C SER A 91 -12.43 -4.75 5.86
N ARG A 92 -11.96 -3.89 4.95
CA ARG A 92 -12.26 -3.90 3.52
C ARG A 92 -11.37 -4.82 2.67
N GLY A 93 -10.42 -5.54 3.28
CA GLY A 93 -9.51 -6.46 2.59
C GLY A 93 -8.48 -5.80 1.65
N LEU A 94 -8.33 -4.47 1.71
CA LEU A 94 -7.40 -3.70 0.85
C LEU A 94 -5.93 -3.96 1.21
N ILE A 95 -5.67 -4.28 2.47
CA ILE A 95 -4.37 -4.72 3.00
C ILE A 95 -4.58 -5.94 3.90
N ALA A 96 -3.53 -6.74 4.08
CA ALA A 96 -3.59 -7.98 4.82
C ALA A 96 -3.76 -7.76 6.34
N PRO A 97 -4.45 -8.66 7.08
CA PRO A 97 -4.74 -8.53 8.52
C PRO A 97 -3.52 -8.29 9.43
N GLU A 98 -2.35 -8.76 9.03
CA GLU A 98 -1.06 -8.63 9.71
C GLU A 98 -0.46 -7.20 9.64
N SER A 99 -0.91 -6.37 8.70
CA SER A 99 -0.36 -5.04 8.41
C SER A 99 -0.26 -4.12 9.63
N LYS A 100 0.82 -3.35 9.74
CA LYS A 100 1.10 -2.42 10.86
C LYS A 100 1.54 -1.06 10.30
N ALA A 101 1.57 -0.03 11.14
CA ALA A 101 1.99 1.32 10.71
C ALA A 101 3.45 1.43 10.22
N ARG A 102 4.29 0.38 10.43
CA ARG A 102 5.64 0.24 9.84
C ARG A 102 5.71 -0.68 8.61
N CYS A 103 4.68 -1.45 8.31
CA CYS A 103 4.65 -2.34 7.15
C CYS A 103 3.20 -2.63 6.74
N LEU A 104 2.79 -2.09 5.60
CA LEU A 104 1.52 -2.46 4.96
C LEU A 104 1.78 -3.65 4.05
N VAL A 105 0.94 -4.67 4.11
CA VAL A 105 1.13 -5.92 3.35
C VAL A 105 0.02 -6.06 2.31
N LEU A 106 0.40 -6.19 1.05
CA LEU A 106 -0.49 -6.56 -0.05
C LEU A 106 -0.32 -8.05 -0.34
N ARG A 107 -1.44 -8.78 -0.46
CA ARG A 107 -1.42 -10.23 -0.70
C ARG A 107 -1.17 -10.53 -2.18
N HIS A 108 -0.48 -11.62 -2.49
CA HIS A 108 -0.10 -12.00 -3.87
C HIS A 108 -1.26 -12.27 -4.84
N HIS A 109 -2.51 -12.36 -4.38
CA HIS A 109 -3.70 -12.37 -5.27
C HIS A 109 -4.18 -10.96 -5.66
N ILE A 110 -3.62 -9.90 -5.08
CA ILE A 110 -3.94 -8.49 -5.35
C ILE A 110 -2.87 -7.85 -6.25
N PHE A 111 -1.63 -8.32 -6.19
CA PHE A 111 -0.51 -7.79 -6.98
C PHE A 111 0.45 -8.92 -7.40
N GLN A 112 1.18 -8.71 -8.50
CA GLN A 112 2.32 -9.52 -8.90
C GLN A 112 3.47 -8.61 -9.36
N LYS A 113 4.71 -8.95 -9.02
CA LYS A 113 5.94 -8.22 -9.39
C LYS A 113 7.04 -9.22 -9.75
N SER A 114 7.97 -8.84 -10.63
CA SER A 114 9.06 -9.73 -11.04
C SER A 114 10.01 -10.02 -9.87
N THR A 115 10.30 -11.29 -9.62
CA THR A 115 10.99 -11.82 -8.42
C THR A 115 12.51 -11.66 -8.45
N LYS A 116 13.04 -10.59 -9.08
CA LYS A 116 14.49 -10.31 -9.09
C LYS A 116 15.01 -9.73 -7.77
N ASP A 117 14.14 -9.12 -6.96
CA ASP A 117 14.49 -8.63 -5.63
C ASP A 117 14.48 -9.77 -4.60
N ARG A 118 15.61 -10.06 -3.96
CA ARG A 118 15.67 -10.88 -2.74
C ARG A 118 15.58 -9.92 -1.54
N TRP A 119 14.42 -9.82 -0.88
CA TRP A 119 14.18 -8.78 0.11
C TRP A 119 13.37 -9.28 1.33
N ARG A 120 14.06 -9.53 2.44
CA ARG A 120 13.46 -9.82 3.75
C ARG A 120 12.80 -8.58 4.35
N CYS A 121 11.61 -8.72 4.93
CA CYS A 121 10.93 -7.61 5.59
C CYS A 121 11.36 -7.44 7.06
N SER A 122 11.96 -6.31 7.40
CA SER A 122 12.47 -5.94 8.74
C SER A 122 11.40 -5.72 9.83
N VAL A 123 10.14 -6.00 9.52
CA VAL A 123 8.97 -5.78 10.39
C VAL A 123 8.19 -7.07 10.67
N HIS A 124 8.40 -8.12 9.86
CA HIS A 124 7.61 -9.35 9.91
C HIS A 124 8.42 -10.65 9.90
N ASP A 125 9.75 -10.58 9.74
CA ASP A 125 10.67 -11.74 9.82
C ASP A 125 10.25 -12.93 8.94
N LEU A 126 9.80 -12.62 7.73
CA LEU A 126 9.49 -13.58 6.67
C LEU A 126 10.61 -13.59 5.61
N ASP A 127 10.92 -14.79 5.15
CA ASP A 127 11.86 -15.14 4.06
C ASP A 127 11.17 -15.20 2.69
#